data_AF-A0A961D0X5-F1
#
_entry.id   AF-A0A961D0X5-F1
#
_cell.length_a   1.000
_cell.length_b   1.000
_cell.length_c   1.000
_cell.angle_alpha   90.00
_cell.angle_beta   90.00
_cell.angle_gamma   90.00
#
_symmetry.space_group_name_H-M   'P 1'
#
loop_
_entity.id
_entity.type
_entity.pdbx_description
1 polymer ?
#
loop_
_entity_poly.entity_id
_entity_poly.type
_entity_poly.pdbx_seq_one_letter_code
_entity_poly.pdbx_strand_id
1 'polypeptide(L)'
;LSVAEFLRDCEQSAAEGPGHDDGTHLGDERRATLEELVRLGNEYLAIDPGGTPTDFHSWLHATLRDTDASGDAVEIVTFHAAKGLEWPIVHISGLEKGYVPIHHAEDDPESTEEERRLLYVALTRARDELHCTHAAARTFGTRTVRRSPSPWLDDIESALGTPPGPAHRDEVARSAAGARSQLRRRSRRSAATDLTEADSELFEALRAWRLEQARKADVPAYVVFSDNTLAALATQRPGSPEALLEIPGIGAVKAERFGDSVLQLIADAG
;
A
#
# COMPACT_ATOMS: atom_id res chain seq x y z
N LEU A 1 8.70 9.66 25.45
CA LEU A 1 7.70 8.71 24.92
C LEU A 1 8.42 7.87 23.88
N SER A 2 8.59 6.59 24.15
CA SER A 2 9.15 5.62 23.22
C SER A 2 8.13 5.27 22.14
N VAL A 3 8.57 4.75 20.98
CA VAL A 3 7.65 4.23 19.95
C VAL A 3 6.78 3.12 20.55
N ALA A 4 7.36 2.23 21.36
CA ALA A 4 6.60 1.17 22.02
C ALA A 4 5.47 1.68 22.94
N GLU A 5 5.66 2.81 23.64
CA GLU A 5 4.59 3.45 24.42
C GLU A 5 3.49 4.01 23.50
N PHE A 6 3.88 4.71 22.44
CA PHE A 6 2.93 5.26 21.46
C PHE A 6 2.10 4.16 20.77
N LEU A 7 2.72 3.03 20.41
CA LEU A 7 2.01 1.91 19.78
C LEU A 7 1.03 1.25 20.75
N ARG A 8 1.39 1.13 22.04
CA ARG A 8 0.46 0.64 23.08
C ARG A 8 -0.76 1.53 23.22
N ASP A 9 -0.58 2.86 23.18
CA ASP A 9 -1.70 3.80 23.21
C ASP A 9 -2.59 3.65 21.96
N CYS A 10 -1.98 3.39 20.79
CA CYS A 10 -2.70 3.11 19.55
C CYS A 10 -3.47 1.78 19.61
N GLU A 11 -2.86 0.72 20.15
CA GLU A 11 -3.49 -0.58 20.38
C GLU A 11 -4.68 -0.46 21.33
N GLN A 12 -4.51 0.27 22.43
CA GLN A 12 -5.57 0.54 23.39
C GLN A 12 -6.71 1.34 22.74
N SER A 13 -6.38 2.39 21.98
CA SER A 13 -7.37 3.18 21.24
C SER A 13 -8.10 2.37 20.16
N ALA A 14 -7.43 1.40 19.54
CA ALA A 14 -8.05 0.49 18.57
C ALA A 14 -8.97 -0.54 19.26
N ALA A 15 -8.63 -0.96 20.49
CA ALA A 15 -9.38 -1.93 21.27
C ALA A 15 -10.61 -1.35 21.98
N GLU A 16 -10.58 -0.07 22.37
CA GLU A 16 -11.67 0.61 23.08
C GLU A 16 -12.91 0.83 22.19
N GLY A 17 -12.82 0.60 20.88
CA GLY A 17 -13.92 0.77 19.93
C GLY A 17 -14.29 2.26 19.74
N PRO A 18 -15.20 2.59 18.79
CA PRO A 18 -15.66 3.96 18.66
C PRO A 18 -16.24 4.44 20.01
N GLY A 19 -15.74 5.58 20.50
CA GLY A 19 -16.44 6.34 21.54
C GLY A 19 -17.88 6.56 21.12
N HIS A 20 -18.78 6.67 22.11
CA HIS A 20 -20.24 6.53 22.04
C HIS A 20 -21.01 7.44 21.04
N ASP A 21 -20.35 8.09 20.08
CA ASP A 21 -20.91 9.07 19.15
C ASP A 21 -20.25 9.07 17.74
N ASP A 22 -19.17 8.31 17.51
CA ASP A 22 -18.58 8.19 16.17
C ASP A 22 -19.20 6.99 15.48
N GLY A 23 -19.99 7.23 14.43
CA GLY A 23 -20.62 6.19 13.65
C GLY A 23 -19.67 4.98 13.40
N THR A 24 -20.12 3.79 13.79
CA THR A 24 -19.50 2.46 13.64
C THR A 24 -18.47 2.27 12.52
N HIS A 25 -18.71 2.74 11.28
CA HIS A 25 -17.75 2.63 10.16
C HIS A 25 -16.55 3.59 10.21
N LEU A 26 -16.71 4.84 10.67
CA LEU A 26 -15.57 5.75 10.90
C LEU A 26 -14.72 5.18 12.05
N GLY A 27 -15.36 4.58 13.05
CA GLY A 27 -14.71 3.78 14.08
C GLY A 27 -13.91 2.61 13.51
N ASP A 28 -14.48 1.86 12.55
CA ASP A 28 -13.81 0.73 11.91
C ASP A 28 -12.64 1.13 11.00
N GLU A 29 -12.76 2.22 10.25
CA GLU A 29 -11.67 2.77 9.43
C GLU A 29 -10.55 3.35 10.29
N ARG A 30 -10.90 4.09 11.35
CA ARG A 30 -9.94 4.59 12.33
C ARG A 30 -9.22 3.45 13.02
N ARG A 31 -9.96 2.42 13.45
CA ARG A 31 -9.39 1.20 14.03
C ARG A 31 -8.47 0.49 13.05
N ALA A 32 -8.87 0.30 11.80
CA ALA A 32 -8.02 -0.31 10.77
C ALA A 32 -6.74 0.51 10.49
N THR A 33 -6.85 1.84 10.51
CA THR A 33 -5.70 2.74 10.36
C THR A 33 -4.75 2.62 11.55
N LEU A 34 -5.27 2.54 12.78
CA LEU A 34 -4.47 2.32 13.98
C LEU A 34 -3.82 0.94 13.99
N GLU A 35 -4.53 -0.11 13.59
CA GLU A 35 -3.99 -1.46 13.45
C GLU A 35 -2.85 -1.52 12.43
N GLU A 36 -2.97 -0.80 11.32
CA GLU A 36 -1.92 -0.69 10.32
C GLU A 36 -0.71 0.10 10.85
N LEU A 37 -0.95 1.19 11.57
CA LEU A 37 0.11 1.96 12.22
C LEU A 37 0.86 1.12 13.26
N VAL A 38 0.14 0.30 14.04
CA VAL A 38 0.70 -0.65 14.99
C VAL A 38 1.53 -1.71 14.28
N ARG A 39 1.02 -2.29 13.19
CA ARG A 39 1.76 -3.26 12.37
C ARG A 39 3.08 -2.67 11.87
N LEU A 40 3.04 -1.48 11.27
CA LEU A 40 4.21 -0.76 10.76
C LEU A 40 5.19 -0.37 11.88
N GLY A 41 4.67 0.03 13.04
CA GLY A 41 5.47 0.33 14.22
C GLY A 41 6.20 -0.89 14.78
N ASN A 42 5.54 -2.05 14.82
CA ASN A 42 6.16 -3.30 15.26
C ASN A 42 7.24 -3.78 14.28
N GLU A 43 7.03 -3.61 12.97
CA GLU A 43 8.05 -3.85 11.94
C GLU A 43 9.27 -2.93 12.15
N TYR A 44 9.04 -1.65 12.44
CA TYR A 44 10.11 -0.71 12.78
C TYR A 44 10.86 -1.15 14.04
N LEU A 45 10.17 -1.49 15.13
CA LEU A 45 10.78 -1.88 16.40
C LEU A 45 11.56 -3.19 16.33
N ALA A 46 11.17 -4.12 15.47
CA ALA A 46 11.96 -5.34 15.21
C ALA A 46 13.33 -5.00 14.59
N ILE A 47 13.42 -3.88 13.87
CA ILE A 47 14.66 -3.35 13.36
C ILE A 47 15.36 -2.44 14.36
N ASP A 48 14.63 -1.58 15.05
CA ASP A 48 15.19 -0.63 15.99
C ASP A 48 14.41 -0.64 17.31
N PRO A 49 14.75 -1.56 18.22
CA PRO A 49 14.06 -1.66 19.51
C PRO A 49 14.17 -0.41 20.37
N GLY A 50 15.16 0.46 20.13
CA GLY A 50 15.45 1.67 20.88
C GLY A 50 14.94 2.95 20.22
N GLY A 51 14.26 2.85 19.08
CA GLY A 51 13.92 3.98 18.22
C GLY A 51 12.98 5.00 18.85
N THR A 52 13.14 6.26 18.45
CA THR A 52 12.29 7.36 18.90
C THR A 52 11.11 7.58 17.94
N PRO A 53 10.03 8.26 18.37
CA PRO A 53 8.91 8.59 17.46
C PRO A 53 9.33 9.40 16.23
N THR A 54 10.36 10.25 16.36
CA THR A 54 10.93 11.01 15.23
C THR A 54 11.60 10.10 14.20
N ASP A 55 12.32 9.09 14.68
CA ASP A 55 12.98 8.10 13.82
C ASP A 55 11.95 7.21 13.12
N PHE A 56 10.91 6.78 13.85
CA PHE A 56 9.79 6.04 13.28
C PHE A 56 9.05 6.84 12.21
N HIS A 57 8.77 8.13 12.45
CA HIS A 57 8.15 9.01 11.46
C HIS A 57 9.01 9.14 10.19
N SER A 58 10.32 9.29 10.36
CA SER A 58 11.27 9.39 9.24
C SER A 58 11.33 8.08 8.45
N TRP A 59 11.35 6.93 9.14
CA TRP A 59 11.27 5.61 8.53
C TRP A 59 9.95 5.42 7.77
N LEU A 60 8.83 5.85 8.34
CA LEU A 60 7.51 5.76 7.73
C LEU A 60 7.47 6.59 6.44
N HIS A 61 7.94 7.83 6.48
CA HIS A 61 8.03 8.67 5.28
C HIS A 61 8.91 8.05 4.20
N ALA A 62 10.07 7.51 4.55
CA ALA A 62 10.96 6.86 3.59
C ALA A 62 10.33 5.60 2.98
N THR A 63 9.61 4.82 3.80
CA THR A 63 8.95 3.59 3.37
C THR A 63 7.72 3.86 2.50
N LEU A 64 7.00 4.97 2.75
CA LEU A 64 5.79 5.36 2.02
C LEU A 64 6.05 6.25 0.80
N ARG A 65 7.18 6.97 0.73
CA ARG A 65 7.52 7.87 -0.40
C ARG A 65 8.21 7.19 -1.59
N ASP A 66 8.46 5.89 -1.56
CA ASP A 66 9.07 5.15 -2.68
C ASP A 66 8.13 5.00 -3.91
N THR A 67 7.11 5.87 -4.02
CA THR A 67 6.08 5.90 -5.09
C THR A 67 6.02 7.22 -5.87
N ASP A 68 6.99 8.13 -5.74
CA ASP A 68 7.04 9.34 -6.59
C ASP A 68 7.48 8.99 -8.03
N ALA A 69 6.62 8.25 -8.74
CA ALA A 69 6.65 8.11 -10.18
C ALA A 69 6.07 9.40 -10.79
N SER A 70 6.93 10.37 -11.09
CA SER A 70 6.55 11.51 -11.93
C SER A 70 6.45 11.05 -13.39
N GLY A 71 5.22 10.81 -13.89
CA GLY A 71 4.93 10.39 -15.26
C GLY A 71 3.53 9.79 -15.47
N ASP A 72 3.27 9.29 -16.69
CA ASP A 72 2.08 8.52 -17.10
C ASP A 72 1.76 7.41 -16.08
N ALA A 73 0.76 7.64 -15.24
CA ALA A 73 0.45 6.83 -14.07
C ALA A 73 -1.07 6.73 -13.85
N VAL A 74 -1.47 5.72 -13.08
CA VAL A 74 -2.87 5.55 -12.66
C VAL A 74 -3.16 6.52 -11.52
N GLU A 75 -4.17 7.35 -11.70
CA GLU A 75 -4.69 8.22 -10.65
C GLU A 75 -5.63 7.45 -9.72
N ILE A 76 -5.37 7.51 -8.41
CA ILE A 76 -6.24 6.94 -7.37
C ILE A 76 -6.85 8.08 -6.60
N VAL A 77 -8.16 8.22 -6.68
CA VAL A 77 -8.93 9.30 -6.03
C VAL A 77 -10.16 8.76 -5.33
N THR A 78 -10.63 9.48 -4.31
CA THR A 78 -11.93 9.21 -3.68
C THR A 78 -13.08 9.77 -4.52
N PHE A 79 -14.32 9.33 -4.29
CA PHE A 79 -15.50 9.84 -5.03
C PHE A 79 -15.63 11.36 -4.93
N HIS A 80 -15.38 11.93 -3.75
CA HIS A 80 -15.40 13.37 -3.52
C HIS A 80 -14.34 14.11 -4.34
N ALA A 81 -13.11 13.58 -4.35
CA ALA A 81 -11.98 14.18 -5.06
C ALA A 81 -12.14 14.09 -6.59
N ALA A 82 -12.97 13.17 -7.08
CA ALA A 82 -13.22 13.00 -8.50
C ALA A 82 -14.15 14.08 -9.09
N LYS A 83 -14.79 14.92 -8.25
CA LYS A 83 -15.74 15.93 -8.71
C LYS A 83 -15.08 16.93 -9.67
N GLY A 84 -15.65 17.05 -10.88
CA GLY A 84 -15.16 17.96 -11.92
C GLY A 84 -13.98 17.41 -12.73
N LEU A 85 -13.52 16.20 -12.43
CA LEU A 85 -12.52 15.47 -13.21
C LEU A 85 -13.19 14.44 -14.12
N GLU A 86 -12.49 14.02 -15.17
CA GLU A 86 -12.96 12.98 -16.10
C GLU A 86 -11.77 12.23 -16.70
N TRP A 87 -11.94 10.93 -16.89
CA TRP A 87 -10.91 10.05 -17.45
C TRP A 87 -11.47 9.20 -18.59
N PRO A 88 -10.65 8.83 -19.60
CA PRO A 88 -11.04 7.86 -20.63
C PRO A 88 -11.59 6.56 -20.02
N ILE A 89 -10.90 6.03 -19.01
CA ILE A 89 -11.21 4.76 -18.36
C ILE A 89 -11.31 4.99 -16.86
N VAL A 90 -12.38 4.54 -16.22
CA VAL A 90 -12.56 4.61 -14.76
C VAL A 90 -12.82 3.22 -14.18
N HIS A 91 -12.08 2.89 -13.12
CA HIS A 91 -12.31 1.71 -12.30
C HIS A 91 -12.93 2.12 -10.97
N ILE A 92 -14.17 1.74 -10.74
CA ILE A 92 -14.81 1.86 -9.42
C ILE A 92 -14.61 0.55 -8.67
N SER A 93 -13.90 0.64 -7.54
CA SER A 93 -13.59 -0.51 -6.71
C SER A 93 -14.34 -0.47 -5.38
N GLY A 94 -14.71 -1.65 -4.87
CA GLY A 94 -15.38 -1.76 -3.57
C GLY A 94 -16.86 -1.42 -3.57
N LEU A 95 -17.58 -1.71 -4.67
CA LEU A 95 -19.05 -1.66 -4.69
C LEU A 95 -19.63 -2.81 -3.86
N GLU A 96 -19.56 -2.66 -2.55
CA GLU A 96 -19.87 -3.67 -1.55
C GLU A 96 -20.81 -3.09 -0.48
N LYS A 97 -21.69 -3.92 0.07
CA LYS A 97 -22.52 -3.51 1.21
C LYS A 97 -21.63 -3.09 2.38
N GLY A 98 -21.90 -1.90 2.92
CA GLY A 98 -21.12 -1.29 4.00
C GLY A 98 -19.98 -0.39 3.54
N TYR A 99 -19.63 -0.41 2.24
CA TYR A 99 -18.70 0.53 1.61
C TYR A 99 -19.42 1.48 0.67
N VAL A 100 -20.31 0.96 -0.18
CA VAL A 100 -21.14 1.75 -1.08
C VAL A 100 -22.56 1.16 -1.07
N PRO A 101 -23.51 1.78 -0.36
CA PRO A 101 -23.33 2.91 0.57
C PRO A 101 -22.49 2.53 1.81
N ILE A 102 -21.85 3.53 2.41
CA ILE A 102 -21.26 3.39 3.75
C ILE A 102 -22.35 3.14 4.79
N HIS A 103 -22.05 2.35 5.82
CA HIS A 103 -23.05 1.94 6.83
C HIS A 103 -23.84 3.09 7.48
N HIS A 104 -23.23 4.27 7.66
CA HIS A 104 -23.92 5.45 8.25
C HIS A 104 -25.05 5.98 7.40
N ALA A 105 -24.99 5.74 6.10
CA ALA A 105 -26.02 6.18 5.20
C ALA A 105 -27.25 5.25 5.21
N GLU A 106 -27.14 3.98 5.64
CA GLU A 106 -28.26 3.02 5.58
C GLU A 106 -29.44 3.40 6.52
N ASP A 107 -29.16 4.08 7.63
CA ASP A 107 -30.15 4.41 8.66
C ASP A 107 -30.86 5.75 8.42
N ASP A 108 -30.33 6.61 7.54
CA ASP A 108 -30.86 7.93 7.20
C ASP A 108 -31.11 8.07 5.68
N PRO A 109 -32.37 8.27 5.24
CA PRO A 109 -32.70 8.44 3.83
C PRO A 109 -31.95 9.59 3.13
N GLU A 110 -31.71 10.72 3.81
CA GLU A 110 -31.01 11.86 3.21
C GLU A 110 -29.53 11.51 2.94
N SER A 111 -28.88 10.86 3.90
CA SER A 111 -27.52 10.34 3.77
C SER A 111 -27.41 9.25 2.70
N THR A 112 -28.39 8.33 2.61
CA THR A 112 -28.48 7.34 1.52
C THR A 112 -28.51 8.03 0.16
N GLU A 113 -29.32 9.07 0.01
CA GLU A 113 -29.43 9.82 -1.23
C GLU A 113 -28.14 10.57 -1.58
N GLU A 114 -27.43 11.12 -0.58
CA GLU A 114 -26.12 11.75 -0.80
C GLU A 114 -25.07 10.74 -1.27
N GLU A 115 -24.97 9.57 -0.64
CA GLU A 115 -24.09 8.49 -1.09
C GLU A 115 -24.44 8.02 -2.52
N ARG A 116 -25.72 7.98 -2.85
CA ARG A 116 -26.17 7.69 -4.22
C ARG A 116 -25.74 8.79 -5.20
N ARG A 117 -25.79 10.07 -4.80
CA ARG A 117 -25.26 11.19 -5.60
C ARG A 117 -23.74 11.08 -5.78
N LEU A 118 -22.99 10.70 -4.75
CA LEU A 118 -21.55 10.49 -4.83
C LEU A 118 -21.19 9.36 -5.79
N LEU A 119 -21.90 8.22 -5.71
CA LEU A 119 -21.73 7.14 -6.66
C LEU A 119 -22.06 7.59 -8.09
N TYR A 120 -23.16 8.32 -8.29
CA TYR A 120 -23.51 8.88 -9.60
C TYR A 120 -22.40 9.79 -10.15
N VAL A 121 -21.82 10.65 -9.30
CA VAL A 121 -20.66 11.46 -9.68
C VAL A 121 -19.52 10.55 -10.12
N ALA A 122 -19.14 9.55 -9.34
CA ALA A 122 -18.05 8.62 -9.66
C ALA A 122 -18.28 7.88 -11.00
N LEU A 123 -19.49 7.37 -11.23
CA LEU A 123 -19.87 6.67 -12.47
C LEU A 123 -19.73 7.59 -13.70
N THR A 124 -20.15 8.84 -13.58
CA THR A 124 -20.13 9.82 -14.68
C THR A 124 -18.76 10.45 -14.93
N ARG A 125 -17.70 10.05 -14.21
CA ARG A 125 -16.33 10.49 -14.53
C ARG A 125 -15.71 9.70 -15.69
N ALA A 126 -16.30 8.56 -16.03
CA ALA A 126 -15.87 7.72 -17.14
C ALA A 126 -16.32 8.31 -18.48
N ARG A 127 -15.40 8.44 -19.44
CA ARG A 127 -15.72 8.87 -20.81
C ARG A 127 -15.99 7.71 -21.75
N ASP A 128 -15.08 6.73 -21.77
CA ASP A 128 -15.09 5.65 -22.76
C ASP A 128 -15.40 4.29 -22.10
N GLU A 129 -14.76 3.98 -20.97
CA GLU A 129 -14.92 2.71 -20.28
C GLU A 129 -15.15 2.89 -18.78
N LEU A 130 -16.10 2.13 -18.25
CA LEU A 130 -16.41 2.04 -16.83
C LEU A 130 -16.31 0.58 -16.37
N HIS A 131 -15.47 0.34 -15.36
CA HIS A 131 -15.26 -0.97 -14.77
C HIS A 131 -15.67 -0.95 -13.29
N CYS A 132 -16.74 -1.66 -12.97
CA CYS A 132 -17.28 -1.77 -11.62
C CYS A 132 -16.88 -3.10 -10.98
N THR A 133 -16.32 -3.06 -9.77
CA THR A 133 -15.82 -4.26 -9.09
C THR A 133 -16.24 -4.34 -7.62
N HIS A 134 -16.46 -5.57 -7.16
CA HIS A 134 -16.68 -5.91 -5.75
C HIS A 134 -15.84 -7.13 -5.38
N ALA A 135 -15.42 -7.23 -4.12
CA ALA A 135 -14.73 -8.42 -3.62
C ALA A 135 -15.74 -9.43 -3.03
N ALA A 136 -15.42 -10.72 -3.09
CA ALA A 136 -16.15 -11.76 -2.35
C ALA A 136 -15.70 -11.87 -0.88
N ALA A 137 -14.44 -11.50 -0.62
CA ALA A 137 -13.88 -11.40 0.73
C ALA A 137 -12.74 -10.37 0.74
N ARG A 138 -12.54 -9.72 1.88
CA ARG A 138 -11.42 -8.80 2.14
C ARG A 138 -10.68 -9.22 3.40
N THR A 139 -9.37 -9.08 3.38
CA THR A 139 -8.50 -9.39 4.52
C THR A 139 -7.94 -8.09 5.10
N PHE A 140 -8.10 -7.91 6.41
CA PHE A 140 -7.58 -6.78 7.19
C PHE A 140 -6.71 -7.36 8.30
N GLY A 141 -5.40 -7.11 8.23
CA GLY A 141 -4.43 -7.81 9.08
C GLY A 141 -4.59 -9.34 8.97
N THR A 142 -4.93 -10.00 10.06
CA THR A 142 -5.19 -11.46 10.11
C THR A 142 -6.65 -11.84 9.87
N ARG A 143 -7.57 -10.88 9.88
CA ARG A 143 -9.01 -11.14 9.81
C ARG A 143 -9.52 -11.08 8.38
N THR A 144 -10.13 -12.16 7.91
CA THR A 144 -10.80 -12.21 6.60
C THR A 144 -12.31 -12.13 6.78
N VAL A 145 -12.93 -11.17 6.10
CA VAL A 145 -14.37 -10.88 6.16
C VAL A 145 -14.98 -11.13 4.79
N ARG A 146 -16.04 -11.93 4.72
CA ARG A 146 -16.82 -12.08 3.48
C ARG A 146 -17.58 -10.79 3.19
N ARG A 147 -17.68 -10.46 1.91
CA ARG A 147 -18.33 -9.23 1.43
C ARG A 147 -19.51 -9.60 0.54
N SER A 148 -20.54 -8.77 0.58
CA SER A 148 -21.69 -8.85 -0.31
C SER A 148 -21.63 -7.69 -1.30
N PRO A 149 -22.09 -7.85 -2.54
CA PRO A 149 -22.17 -6.74 -3.50
C PRO A 149 -22.99 -5.56 -2.96
N SER A 150 -22.72 -4.37 -3.48
CA SER A 150 -23.55 -3.19 -3.24
C SER A 150 -25.00 -3.46 -3.68
N PRO A 151 -26.01 -3.01 -2.91
CA PRO A 151 -27.40 -3.11 -3.34
C PRO A 151 -27.70 -2.29 -4.62
N TRP A 152 -26.85 -1.33 -4.97
CA TRP A 152 -27.02 -0.50 -6.16
C TRP A 152 -26.36 -1.10 -7.41
N LEU A 153 -25.69 -2.25 -7.29
CA LEU A 153 -25.09 -2.91 -8.45
C LEU A 153 -26.16 -3.33 -9.46
N ASP A 154 -27.30 -3.85 -8.99
CA ASP A 154 -28.42 -4.26 -9.83
C ASP A 154 -29.01 -3.08 -10.62
N ASP A 155 -29.12 -1.90 -9.99
CA ASP A 155 -29.57 -0.66 -10.64
C ASP A 155 -28.59 -0.23 -11.74
N ILE A 156 -27.29 -0.33 -11.49
CA ILE A 156 -26.23 -0.02 -12.46
C ILE A 156 -26.26 -1.00 -13.64
N GLU A 157 -26.36 -2.31 -13.36
CA GLU A 157 -26.47 -3.35 -14.39
C GLU A 157 -27.73 -3.14 -15.23
N SER A 158 -28.85 -2.76 -14.62
CA SER A 158 -30.08 -2.45 -15.35
C SER A 158 -29.94 -1.21 -16.24
N ALA A 159 -29.21 -0.18 -15.79
CA ALA A 159 -29.06 1.08 -16.52
C ALA A 159 -28.05 0.98 -17.68
N LEU A 160 -26.96 0.24 -17.49
CA LEU A 160 -25.86 0.11 -18.45
C LEU A 160 -26.00 -1.12 -19.37
N GLY A 161 -26.93 -2.03 -19.04
CA GLY A 161 -27.11 -3.31 -19.71
C GLY A 161 -26.38 -4.43 -18.98
N THR A 162 -26.86 -5.67 -19.20
CA THR A 162 -26.35 -6.85 -18.50
C THR A 162 -24.85 -7.03 -18.77
N PRO A 163 -24.01 -7.15 -17.72
CA PRO A 163 -22.60 -7.44 -17.92
C PRO A 163 -22.44 -8.79 -18.62
N PRO A 164 -21.35 -8.98 -19.39
CA PRO A 164 -21.08 -10.26 -20.02
C PRO A 164 -21.03 -11.37 -18.94
N GLY A 165 -21.65 -12.52 -19.25
CA GLY A 165 -21.91 -13.61 -18.30
C GLY A 165 -20.67 -14.20 -17.62
N PRO A 166 -20.82 -15.22 -16.76
CA PRO A 166 -19.76 -15.75 -15.88
C PRO A 166 -18.45 -16.11 -16.59
N ALA A 167 -18.51 -16.52 -17.87
CA ALA A 167 -17.34 -16.78 -18.69
C ALA A 167 -16.38 -15.58 -18.81
N HIS A 168 -16.92 -14.35 -18.86
CA HIS A 168 -16.12 -13.13 -18.93
C HIS A 168 -15.46 -12.80 -17.58
N ARG A 169 -16.14 -13.05 -16.45
CA ARG A 169 -15.57 -12.83 -15.11
C ARG A 169 -14.35 -13.73 -14.86
N ASP A 170 -14.44 -15.01 -15.22
CA ASP A 170 -13.34 -15.96 -15.10
C ASP A 170 -12.16 -15.62 -16.03
N GLU A 171 -12.47 -15.11 -17.22
CA GLU A 171 -11.46 -14.63 -18.17
C GLU A 171 -10.74 -13.37 -17.69
N VAL A 172 -11.48 -12.39 -17.19
CA VAL A 172 -10.91 -11.18 -16.56
C VAL A 172 -10.06 -11.56 -15.34
N ALA A 173 -10.52 -12.49 -14.50
CA ALA A 173 -9.76 -12.95 -13.34
C ALA A 173 -8.44 -13.64 -13.75
N ARG A 174 -8.47 -14.51 -14.78
CA ARG A 174 -7.28 -15.14 -15.35
C ARG A 174 -6.34 -14.12 -15.98
N SER A 175 -6.87 -13.17 -16.74
CA SER A 175 -6.11 -12.08 -17.36
C SER A 175 -5.44 -11.22 -16.30
N ALA A 176 -6.16 -10.80 -15.25
CA ALA A 176 -5.61 -10.04 -14.14
C ALA A 176 -4.54 -10.82 -13.34
N ALA A 177 -4.71 -12.13 -13.15
CA ALA A 177 -3.66 -12.98 -12.55
C ALA A 177 -2.40 -13.03 -13.43
N GLY A 178 -2.58 -13.19 -14.75
CA GLY A 178 -1.51 -13.11 -15.74
C GLY A 178 -0.78 -11.76 -15.70
N ALA A 179 -1.51 -10.65 -15.80
CA ALA A 179 -0.98 -9.31 -15.75
C ALA A 179 -0.23 -9.04 -14.43
N ARG A 180 -0.77 -9.46 -13.27
CA ARG A 180 -0.06 -9.34 -11.97
C ARG A 180 1.25 -10.11 -11.96
N SER A 181 1.27 -11.33 -12.48
CA SER A 181 2.51 -12.11 -12.57
C SER A 181 3.55 -11.44 -13.46
N GLN A 182 3.12 -10.87 -14.59
CA GLN A 182 3.96 -10.12 -15.51
C GLN A 182 4.49 -8.84 -14.88
N LEU A 183 3.65 -8.07 -14.18
CA LEU A 183 4.03 -6.84 -13.46
C LEU A 183 5.05 -7.14 -12.36
N ARG A 184 4.84 -8.19 -11.54
CA ARG A 184 5.82 -8.61 -10.53
C ARG A 184 7.15 -9.02 -11.15
N ARG A 185 7.12 -9.68 -12.32
CA ARG A 185 8.33 -10.02 -13.07
C ARG A 185 9.00 -8.78 -13.67
N ARG A 186 8.21 -7.82 -14.18
CA ARG A 186 8.71 -6.58 -14.77
C ARG A 186 9.31 -5.65 -13.73
N SER A 187 8.69 -5.49 -12.56
CA SER A 187 9.24 -4.73 -11.43
C SER A 187 10.57 -5.32 -10.95
N ARG A 188 10.67 -6.66 -10.84
CA ARG A 188 11.95 -7.32 -10.56
C ARG A 188 13.00 -7.09 -11.65
N ARG A 189 12.57 -7.05 -12.91
CA ARG A 189 13.46 -6.77 -14.05
C ARG A 189 13.86 -5.31 -14.14
N SER A 190 12.96 -4.34 -13.98
CA SER A 190 13.27 -2.91 -14.14
C SER A 190 14.28 -2.45 -13.11
N ALA A 191 14.18 -2.93 -11.87
CA ALA A 191 15.22 -2.74 -10.86
C ALA A 191 16.61 -3.26 -11.30
N ALA A 192 16.66 -4.21 -12.24
CA ALA A 192 17.89 -4.77 -12.80
C ALA A 192 18.19 -4.34 -14.25
N THR A 193 17.32 -3.60 -14.95
CA THR A 193 17.47 -3.32 -16.40
C THR A 193 18.20 -1.99 -16.64
N ASP A 194 18.16 -1.06 -15.69
CA ASP A 194 18.87 0.22 -15.76
C ASP A 194 20.26 0.17 -15.09
N LEU A 195 20.64 -1.00 -14.58
CA LEU A 195 21.92 -1.26 -13.92
C LEU A 195 22.93 -1.79 -14.94
N THR A 196 24.19 -1.37 -14.81
CA THR A 196 25.28 -2.02 -15.54
C THR A 196 25.41 -3.49 -15.10
N GLU A 197 26.15 -4.31 -15.85
CA GLU A 197 26.39 -5.70 -15.45
C GLU A 197 27.04 -5.77 -14.05
N ALA A 198 28.00 -4.88 -13.78
CA ALA A 198 28.65 -4.74 -12.47
C ALA A 198 27.70 -4.27 -11.36
N ASP A 199 26.75 -3.37 -11.65
CA ASP A 199 25.77 -2.92 -10.66
C ASP A 199 24.69 -3.98 -10.40
N SER A 200 24.36 -4.79 -11.42
CA SER A 200 23.42 -5.91 -11.29
C SER A 200 23.96 -7.00 -10.37
N GLU A 201 25.24 -7.32 -10.46
CA GLU A 201 25.89 -8.30 -9.56
C GLU A 201 25.85 -7.83 -8.10
N LEU A 202 26.23 -6.57 -7.85
CA LEU A 202 26.16 -5.97 -6.51
C LEU A 202 24.72 -5.90 -6.00
N PHE A 203 23.75 -5.54 -6.86
CA PHE A 203 22.34 -5.50 -6.51
C PHE A 203 21.82 -6.86 -6.03
N GLU A 204 22.16 -7.95 -6.73
CA GLU A 204 21.74 -9.30 -6.32
C GLU A 204 22.46 -9.77 -5.04
N ALA A 205 23.72 -9.39 -4.83
CA ALA A 205 24.41 -9.63 -3.56
C ALA A 205 23.73 -8.91 -2.39
N LEU A 206 23.39 -7.62 -2.56
CA LEU A 206 22.64 -6.82 -1.59
C LEU A 206 21.24 -7.41 -1.34
N ARG A 207 20.57 -7.91 -2.38
CA ARG A 207 19.26 -8.57 -2.27
C ARG A 207 19.32 -9.83 -1.42
N ALA A 208 20.33 -10.67 -1.65
CA ALA A 208 20.55 -11.89 -0.90
C ALA A 208 20.87 -11.58 0.57
N TRP A 209 21.75 -10.61 0.83
CA TRP A 209 22.07 -10.15 2.17
C TRP A 209 20.83 -9.61 2.89
N ARG A 210 20.02 -8.78 2.23
CA ARG A 210 18.79 -8.22 2.81
C ARG A 210 17.81 -9.31 3.23
N LEU A 211 17.65 -10.35 2.40
CA LEU A 211 16.77 -11.48 2.72
C LEU A 211 17.22 -12.22 3.99
N GLU A 212 18.53 -12.36 4.18
CA GLU A 212 19.09 -12.98 5.38
C GLU A 212 18.87 -12.12 6.62
N GLN A 213 19.10 -10.80 6.53
CA GLN A 213 18.82 -9.90 7.66
C GLN A 213 17.33 -9.89 8.03
N ALA A 214 16.46 -9.87 7.02
CA ALA A 214 15.01 -9.88 7.22
C ALA A 214 14.54 -11.16 7.94
N ARG A 215 15.10 -12.32 7.59
CA ARG A 215 14.84 -13.58 8.33
C ARG A 215 15.31 -13.50 9.78
N LYS A 216 16.51 -12.96 10.03
CA LYS A 216 17.05 -12.86 11.40
C LYS A 216 16.20 -11.96 12.30
N ALA A 217 15.61 -10.93 11.72
CA ALA A 217 14.74 -9.98 12.42
C ALA A 217 13.25 -10.37 12.36
N ASP A 218 12.89 -11.48 11.71
CA ASP A 218 11.50 -11.93 11.50
C ASP A 218 10.56 -10.84 10.93
N VAL A 219 11.08 -10.08 9.96
CA VAL A 219 10.33 -9.01 9.28
C VAL A 219 10.32 -9.21 7.76
N PRO A 220 9.35 -8.62 7.04
CA PRO A 220 9.40 -8.57 5.59
C PRO A 220 10.69 -7.88 5.08
N ALA A 221 11.24 -8.36 3.95
CA ALA A 221 12.52 -7.87 3.44
C ALA A 221 12.57 -6.37 3.15
N TYR A 222 11.45 -5.78 2.72
CA TYR A 222 11.37 -4.35 2.42
C TYR A 222 11.60 -3.47 3.65
N VAL A 223 11.37 -3.99 4.86
CA VAL A 223 11.55 -3.24 6.12
C VAL A 223 13.03 -2.93 6.34
N VAL A 224 13.93 -3.86 5.96
CA VAL A 224 15.39 -3.67 6.01
C VAL A 224 15.80 -2.61 5.00
N PHE A 225 15.57 -2.84 3.71
CA PHE A 225 15.75 -1.86 2.63
C PHE A 225 14.75 -2.10 1.50
N SER A 226 14.27 -1.06 0.83
CA SER A 226 13.43 -1.23 -0.37
C SER A 226 14.28 -1.67 -1.58
N ASP A 227 13.65 -2.18 -2.64
CA ASP A 227 14.37 -2.51 -3.88
C ASP A 227 15.01 -1.26 -4.50
N ASN A 228 14.39 -0.07 -4.34
CA ASN A 228 14.97 1.19 -4.81
C ASN A 228 16.23 1.57 -4.02
N THR A 229 16.21 1.44 -2.69
CA THR A 229 17.41 1.67 -1.86
C THR A 229 18.55 0.73 -2.26
N LEU A 230 18.26 -0.55 -2.55
CA LEU A 230 19.29 -1.48 -3.02
C LEU A 230 19.86 -1.09 -4.39
N ALA A 231 19.00 -0.62 -5.31
CA ALA A 231 19.43 -0.13 -6.62
C ALA A 231 20.31 1.13 -6.47
N ALA A 232 19.91 2.06 -5.60
CA ALA A 232 20.68 3.26 -5.31
C ALA A 232 22.06 2.93 -4.70
N LEU A 233 22.14 1.97 -3.78
CA LEU A 233 23.40 1.47 -3.23
C LEU A 233 24.31 0.86 -4.31
N ALA A 234 23.73 0.04 -5.20
CA ALA A 234 24.47 -0.60 -6.28
C ALA A 234 25.06 0.42 -7.27
N THR A 235 24.28 1.45 -7.63
CA THR A 235 24.71 2.49 -8.58
C THR A 235 25.66 3.51 -7.96
N GLN A 236 25.39 3.99 -6.74
CA GLN A 236 26.14 5.10 -6.13
C GLN A 236 27.39 4.64 -5.36
N ARG A 237 27.43 3.38 -4.91
CA ARG A 237 28.57 2.75 -4.21
C ARG A 237 29.18 3.63 -3.10
N PRO A 238 28.39 4.05 -2.10
CA PRO A 238 28.91 4.86 -0.99
C PRO A 238 30.08 4.16 -0.31
N GLY A 239 31.16 4.91 -0.07
CA GLY A 239 32.39 4.41 0.56
C GLY A 239 32.57 4.80 2.02
N SER A 240 31.59 5.50 2.63
CA SER A 240 31.65 5.90 4.03
C SER A 240 30.25 5.92 4.67
N PRO A 241 30.17 5.88 6.02
CA PRO A 241 28.91 6.01 6.74
C PRO A 241 28.15 7.31 6.45
N GLU A 242 28.85 8.42 6.22
CA GLU A 242 28.24 9.69 5.86
C GLU A 242 27.61 9.63 4.47
N ALA A 243 28.27 8.98 3.52
CA ALA A 243 27.73 8.80 2.17
C ALA A 243 26.50 7.89 2.13
N LEU A 244 26.35 6.97 3.09
CA LEU A 244 25.13 6.15 3.21
C LEU A 244 23.90 6.99 3.53
N LEU A 245 24.04 8.09 4.28
CA LEU A 245 22.91 8.95 4.65
C LEU A 245 22.33 9.71 3.47
N GLU A 246 23.10 9.86 2.38
CA GLU A 246 22.65 10.48 1.14
C GLU A 246 21.82 9.51 0.27
N ILE A 247 21.82 8.21 0.60
CA ILE A 247 21.07 7.20 -0.15
C ILE A 247 19.58 7.25 0.25
N PRO A 248 18.65 7.42 -0.70
CA PRO A 248 17.22 7.39 -0.42
C PRO A 248 16.80 6.10 0.31
N GLY A 249 16.14 6.25 1.46
CA GLY A 249 15.68 5.13 2.28
C GLY A 249 16.67 4.67 3.37
N ILE A 250 17.85 5.30 3.47
CA ILE A 250 18.83 5.06 4.54
C ILE A 250 18.88 6.27 5.49
N GLY A 251 18.29 6.12 6.68
CA GLY A 251 18.44 7.08 7.77
C GLY A 251 19.58 6.70 8.73
N ALA A 252 19.87 7.57 9.69
CA ALA A 252 20.93 7.40 10.69
C ALA A 252 20.92 6.02 11.37
N VAL A 253 19.74 5.56 11.78
CA VAL A 253 19.56 4.24 12.43
C VAL A 253 19.99 3.09 11.52
N LYS A 254 19.58 3.11 10.24
CA LYS A 254 19.93 2.03 9.30
C LYS A 254 21.40 2.10 8.92
N ALA A 255 21.96 3.30 8.80
CA ALA A 255 23.40 3.51 8.58
C ALA A 255 24.22 2.98 9.77
N GLU A 256 23.81 3.25 11.01
CA GLU A 256 24.49 2.74 12.20
C GLU A 256 24.38 1.21 12.31
N ARG A 257 23.19 0.65 12.08
CA ARG A 257 22.94 -0.78 12.29
C ARG A 257 23.48 -1.67 11.18
N PHE A 258 23.36 -1.21 9.93
CA PHE A 258 23.66 -2.03 8.75
C PHE A 258 24.84 -1.49 7.93
N GLY A 259 25.30 -0.26 8.20
CA GLY A 259 26.27 0.44 7.37
C GLY A 259 27.56 -0.33 7.18
N ASP A 260 28.16 -0.84 8.26
CA ASP A 260 29.41 -1.61 8.16
C ASP A 260 29.29 -2.83 7.25
N SER A 261 28.18 -3.57 7.34
CA SER A 261 27.93 -4.74 6.50
C SER A 261 27.67 -4.36 5.04
N VAL A 262 26.94 -3.27 4.80
CA VAL A 262 26.64 -2.77 3.46
C VAL A 262 27.88 -2.21 2.79
N LEU A 263 28.68 -1.41 3.51
CA LEU A 263 29.95 -0.86 3.02
C LEU A 263 30.94 -1.97 2.69
N GLN A 264 30.99 -3.03 3.51
CA GLN A 264 31.84 -4.19 3.21
C GLN A 264 31.38 -4.89 1.92
N LEU A 265 30.08 -5.11 1.72
CA LEU A 265 29.54 -5.71 0.49
C LEU A 265 29.85 -4.87 -0.75
N ILE A 266 29.77 -3.55 -0.63
CA ILE A 266 30.12 -2.62 -1.72
C ILE A 266 31.62 -2.70 -2.02
N ALA A 267 32.46 -2.74 -0.99
CA ALA A 267 33.91 -2.84 -1.12
C ALA A 267 34.36 -4.19 -1.73
N ASP A 268 33.66 -5.28 -1.42
CA ASP A 268 33.94 -6.62 -1.98
C ASP A 268 33.55 -6.74 -3.47
N ALA A 269 32.68 -5.85 -3.96
CA ALA A 269 32.18 -5.83 -5.33
C ALA A 269 32.82 -4.75 -6.23
N GLY A 270 33.82 -4.01 -5.71
CA GLY A 270 34.57 -2.96 -6.43
C GLY A 270 36.03 -3.32 -6.59
#